data_AF-A0A160PBF7-F1
#
_entry.id   AF-A0A160PBF7-F1
#
_cell.length_a   1.000
_cell.length_b   1.000
_cell.length_c   1.000
_cell.angle_alpha   90.00
_cell.angle_beta   90.00
_cell.angle_gamma   90.00
#
_symmetry.space_group_name_H-M   'P 1'
#
loop_
_entity.id
_entity.type
_entity.pdbx_description
1 polymer ?
#
loop_
_entity_poly.entity_id
_entity_poly.type
_entity_poly.pdbx_seq_one_letter_code
_entity_poly.pdbx_strand_id
1 'polypeptide(L)'
;MPPDSEHQPQAHLADLRSWAELERWISAGAQLSGKSKAAALRDLRRKGPAVRALCAHLGVEVPPDNKSGPKQQPTRDFIIELLEAHARIELDLRGVAKWDWVHSKIDDPESLFGYKLNVTPAALKRSFLRARKTRAE
;
A
#
# COMPACT_ATOMS: atom_id res chain seq x y z
N MET A 1 26.58 21.69 36.55
CA MET A 1 25.57 21.26 35.57
C MET A 1 25.06 19.90 35.98
N PRO A 2 23.74 19.73 36.02
CA PRO A 2 23.12 18.88 35.01
C PRO A 2 22.18 19.72 34.13
N PRO A 3 21.98 19.35 32.85
CA PRO A 3 21.01 20.02 31.99
C PRO A 3 19.59 19.60 32.37
N ASP A 4 18.74 20.59 32.64
CA ASP A 4 17.30 20.46 32.84
C ASP A 4 16.66 19.78 31.63
N SER A 5 16.51 18.46 31.77
CA SER A 5 15.89 17.58 30.79
C SER A 5 14.48 17.26 31.24
N GLU A 6 13.62 18.28 31.28
CA GLU A 6 12.17 18.07 31.41
C GLU A 6 11.45 18.69 30.22
N HIS A 7 11.78 18.21 29.02
CA HIS A 7 10.82 18.24 27.91
C HIS A 7 9.68 17.30 28.31
N GLN A 8 8.65 17.83 28.99
CA GLN A 8 7.42 17.10 29.23
C GLN A 8 6.67 16.94 27.90
N PRO A 9 6.60 15.73 27.30
CA PRO A 9 5.83 15.52 26.07
C PRO A 9 4.31 15.63 26.30
N GLN A 10 3.86 15.79 27.55
CA GLN A 10 2.45 15.78 27.94
C GLN A 10 1.74 17.13 27.76
N ALA A 11 2.45 18.26 27.87
CA ALA A 11 1.84 19.59 27.75
C ALA A 11 1.27 19.85 26.35
N HIS A 12 1.90 19.31 25.30
CA HIS A 12 1.46 19.46 23.91
C HIS A 12 0.28 18.57 23.51
N LEU A 13 -0.15 17.63 24.35
CA LEU A 13 -1.30 16.77 24.06
C LEU A 13 -2.63 17.49 24.32
N ALA A 14 -2.68 18.43 25.27
CA ALA A 14 -3.89 19.16 25.65
C ALA A 14 -4.42 20.10 24.56
N ASP A 15 -3.57 20.48 23.60
CA ASP A 15 -3.88 21.42 22.51
C ASP A 15 -4.26 20.74 21.20
N LEU A 16 -4.26 19.40 21.13
CA LEU A 16 -4.64 18.68 19.93
C LEU A 16 -6.16 18.77 19.73
N ARG A 17 -6.61 19.56 18.75
CA ARG A 17 -8.04 19.81 18.48
C ARG A 17 -8.55 19.07 17.24
N SER A 18 -7.66 18.54 16.41
CA SER A 18 -8.03 17.93 15.13
C SER A 18 -7.26 16.67 14.78
N TRP A 19 -7.86 15.83 13.93
CA TRP A 19 -7.23 14.63 13.39
C TRP A 19 -5.92 14.93 12.64
N ALA A 20 -5.88 16.05 11.91
CA ALA A 20 -4.68 16.48 11.18
C ALA A 20 -3.52 16.87 12.11
N GLU A 21 -3.81 17.45 13.27
CA GLU A 21 -2.81 17.74 14.30
C GLU A 21 -2.29 16.45 14.94
N LEU A 22 -3.17 15.50 15.22
CA LEU A 22 -2.80 14.19 15.73
C LEU A 22 -1.91 13.42 14.73
N GLU A 23 -2.21 13.46 13.44
CA GLU A 23 -1.37 12.88 12.37
C GLU A 23 0.03 13.52 12.34
N ARG A 24 0.11 14.85 12.46
CA ARG A 24 1.39 15.57 12.53
C ARG A 24 2.20 15.21 13.77
N TRP A 25 1.55 15.15 14.93
CA TRP A 25 2.18 14.79 16.19
C TRP A 25 2.74 13.35 16.18
N ILE A 26 1.94 12.39 15.70
CA ILE A 26 2.38 10.99 15.56
C ILE A 26 3.51 10.84 14.55
N SER A 27 3.49 11.61 13.45
CA SER A 27 4.57 11.62 12.46
C SER A 27 5.88 12.16 13.02
N ALA A 28 5.81 13.23 13.82
CA ALA A 28 6.97 13.80 14.51
C ALA A 28 7.52 12.83 15.56
N GLY A 29 6.66 12.22 16.38
CA GLY A 29 7.04 11.23 17.38
C GLY A 29 7.68 9.98 16.77
N ALA A 30 7.16 9.50 15.64
CA ALA A 30 7.75 8.38 14.91
C ALA A 30 9.16 8.70 14.40
N GLN A 31 9.37 9.91 13.87
CA GLN A 31 10.69 10.37 13.42
C GLN A 31 11.70 10.42 14.57
N LEU A 32 11.31 11.00 15.71
CA LEU A 32 12.16 11.08 16.90
C LEU A 32 12.49 9.71 17.48
N SER A 33 11.58 8.74 17.34
CA SER A 33 11.76 7.36 17.83
C SER A 33 12.48 6.44 16.83
N GLY A 34 12.94 6.96 15.68
CA GLY A 34 13.55 6.15 14.62
C GLY A 34 12.59 5.15 13.95
N LYS A 35 11.28 5.31 14.11
CA LYS A 35 10.26 4.44 13.52
C LYS A 35 9.77 4.99 12.18
N SER A 36 9.25 4.10 11.32
CA SER A 36 8.66 4.51 10.05
C SER A 36 7.41 5.36 10.26
N LYS A 37 7.46 6.61 9.76
CA LYS A 37 6.29 7.52 9.72
C LYS A 37 5.08 6.88 9.04
N ALA A 38 5.32 6.19 7.93
CA ALA A 38 4.26 5.55 7.15
C ALA A 38 3.58 4.40 7.92
N ALA A 39 4.35 3.65 8.72
CA ALA A 39 3.78 2.60 9.57
C ALA A 39 2.94 3.20 10.70
N ALA A 40 3.46 4.23 11.40
CA ALA A 40 2.76 4.89 12.49
C ALA A 40 1.43 5.55 12.04
N LEU A 41 1.43 6.25 10.90
CA LEU A 41 0.21 6.82 10.32
C LEU A 41 -0.78 5.76 9.87
N ARG A 42 -0.31 4.62 9.36
CA ARG A 42 -1.16 3.50 8.97
C ARG A 42 -1.87 2.91 10.19
N ASP A 43 -1.16 2.73 11.29
CA ASP A 43 -1.74 2.22 12.53
C ASP A 43 -2.74 3.20 13.15
N LEU A 44 -2.46 4.50 13.11
CA LEU A 44 -3.42 5.54 13.50
C LEU A 44 -4.69 5.45 12.64
N ARG A 45 -4.55 5.38 11.31
CA ARG A 45 -5.67 5.34 10.35
C ARG A 45 -6.49 4.05 10.37
N ARG A 46 -5.98 2.99 11.00
CA ARG A 46 -6.78 1.79 11.31
C ARG A 46 -7.83 2.05 12.39
N LYS A 47 -7.73 3.15 13.14
CA LYS A 47 -8.71 3.61 14.14
C LYS A 47 -9.10 2.49 15.11
N GLY A 48 -8.09 1.75 15.59
CA GLY A 48 -8.29 0.67 16.56
C GLY A 48 -8.83 1.18 17.90
N PRO A 49 -9.24 0.29 18.82
CA PRO A 49 -9.84 0.67 20.10
C PRO A 49 -8.98 1.67 20.91
N ALA A 50 -7.66 1.48 20.94
CA ALA A 50 -6.74 2.38 21.63
C ALA A 50 -6.70 3.78 21.01
N VAL A 51 -6.75 3.89 19.68
CA VAL A 51 -6.81 5.18 18.98
C VAL A 51 -8.12 5.88 19.28
N ARG A 52 -9.25 5.16 19.28
CA ARG A 52 -10.56 5.75 19.60
C ARG A 52 -10.62 6.26 21.03
N ALA A 53 -10.07 5.50 21.98
CA ALA A 53 -9.97 5.92 23.38
C ALA A 53 -9.09 7.17 23.54
N LEU A 54 -7.95 7.22 22.84
CA LEU A 54 -7.08 8.39 22.82
C LEU A 54 -7.80 9.61 22.24
N CYS A 55 -8.47 9.48 21.09
CA CYS A 55 -9.22 10.57 20.47
C CYS A 55 -10.36 11.06 21.37
N ALA A 56 -11.08 10.15 22.05
CA ALA A 56 -12.12 10.52 23.01
C ALA A 56 -11.56 11.29 24.21
N HIS A 57 -10.40 10.88 24.73
CA HIS A 57 -9.73 11.58 25.82
C HIS A 57 -9.23 12.98 25.40
N LEU A 58 -8.74 13.11 24.16
CA LEU A 58 -8.23 14.36 23.61
C LEU A 58 -9.33 15.26 23.01
N GLY A 59 -10.59 14.82 22.96
CA GLY A 59 -11.67 15.57 22.31
C GLY A 59 -11.50 15.72 20.80
N VAL A 60 -10.71 14.85 20.16
CA VAL A 60 -10.46 14.86 18.72
C VAL A 60 -11.52 14.03 18.01
N GLU A 61 -12.22 14.61 17.05
CA GLU A 61 -13.17 13.88 16.21
C GLU A 61 -12.43 12.89 15.31
N VAL A 62 -12.77 11.60 15.41
CA VAL A 62 -12.25 10.57 14.53
C VAL A 62 -12.98 10.69 13.18
N PRO A 63 -12.27 10.87 12.05
CA PRO A 63 -12.94 10.97 10.77
C PRO A 63 -13.76 9.70 10.51
N PRO A 64 -14.92 9.81 9.86
CA PRO A 64 -15.74 8.65 9.55
C PRO A 64 -14.93 7.62 8.75
N ASP A 65 -15.26 6.34 8.91
CA ASP A 65 -14.73 5.34 8.01
C ASP A 65 -15.27 5.65 6.62
N ASN A 66 -14.39 6.14 5.74
CA ASN A 66 -14.63 6.08 4.32
C ASN A 66 -14.83 4.61 4.03
N LYS A 67 -16.09 4.19 3.88
CA LYS A 67 -16.45 2.89 3.36
C LYS A 67 -15.74 2.80 2.02
N SER A 68 -14.57 2.18 2.04
CA SER A 68 -13.87 1.84 0.81
C SER A 68 -14.83 0.87 0.17
N GLY A 69 -15.50 1.31 -0.90
CA GLY A 69 -16.27 0.41 -1.74
C GLY A 69 -15.41 -0.81 -2.10
N PRO A 70 -16.03 -1.91 -2.54
CA PRO A 70 -15.29 -3.10 -2.94
C PRO A 70 -14.12 -2.66 -3.83
N LYS A 71 -12.89 -2.85 -3.32
CA LYS A 71 -11.70 -2.55 -4.10
C LYS A 71 -11.78 -3.49 -5.28
N GLN A 72 -12.03 -2.96 -6.48
CA GLN A 72 -11.87 -3.74 -7.70
C GLN A 72 -10.40 -4.17 -7.71
N GLN A 73 -10.15 -5.43 -7.35
CA GLN A 73 -8.84 -5.98 -7.56
C GLN A 73 -8.59 -5.94 -9.07
N PRO A 74 -7.43 -5.43 -9.51
CA PRO A 74 -7.11 -5.43 -10.92
C PRO A 74 -7.24 -6.87 -11.44
N THR A 75 -7.94 -7.02 -12.56
CA THR A 75 -8.14 -8.33 -13.17
C THR A 75 -6.79 -8.92 -13.54
N ARG A 76 -6.68 -10.25 -13.49
CA ARG A 76 -5.48 -10.97 -13.93
C ARG A 76 -4.99 -10.50 -15.30
N ASP A 77 -5.91 -10.29 -16.23
CA ASP A 77 -5.60 -9.82 -17.59
C ASP A 77 -4.98 -8.42 -17.60
N PHE A 78 -5.50 -7.50 -16.77
CA PHE A 78 -4.96 -6.15 -16.65
C PHE A 78 -3.52 -6.16 -16.11
N ILE A 79 -3.23 -7.04 -15.15
CA ILE A 79 -1.87 -7.20 -14.62
C ILE A 79 -0.92 -7.75 -15.69
N ILE A 80 -1.35 -8.76 -16.44
CA ILE A 80 -0.55 -9.32 -17.54
C ILE A 80 -0.28 -8.25 -18.61
N GLU A 81 -1.28 -7.42 -18.92
CA GLU A 81 -1.15 -6.30 -19.87
C GLU A 81 -0.15 -5.25 -19.38
N LEU A 82 -0.22 -4.87 -18.11
CA LEU A 82 0.73 -3.93 -17.49
C LEU A 82 2.17 -4.46 -17.54
N LEU A 83 2.37 -5.73 -17.18
CA LEU A 83 3.68 -6.37 -17.19
C LEU A 83 4.22 -6.53 -18.62
N GLU A 84 3.37 -6.86 -19.59
CA GLU A 84 3.75 -6.93 -21.01
C GLU A 84 4.21 -5.58 -21.54
N ALA A 85 3.47 -4.50 -21.22
CA ALA A 85 3.81 -3.14 -21.59
C ALA A 85 5.15 -2.71 -20.96
N HIS A 86 5.36 -2.99 -19.67
CA HIS A 86 6.62 -2.68 -18.99
C HIS A 86 7.80 -3.44 -19.60
N ALA A 87 7.64 -4.75 -19.83
CA ALA A 87 8.68 -5.56 -20.45
C ALA A 87 9.06 -5.06 -21.84
N ARG A 88 8.10 -4.54 -22.61
CA ARG A 88 8.32 -4.01 -23.96
C ARG A 88 8.91 -2.59 -23.95
N ILE A 89 8.41 -1.69 -23.12
CA ILE A 89 8.75 -0.26 -23.16
C ILE A 89 9.99 0.03 -22.34
N GLU A 90 10.02 -0.45 -21.10
CA GLU A 90 11.08 -0.13 -20.14
C GLU A 90 12.28 -1.08 -20.27
N LEU A 91 12.04 -2.35 -20.64
CA LEU A 91 13.09 -3.38 -20.71
C LEU A 91 13.45 -3.82 -22.14
N ASP A 92 12.75 -3.32 -23.17
CA ASP A 92 12.86 -3.72 -24.60
C ASP A 92 12.93 -5.24 -24.84
N LEU A 93 12.27 -6.03 -23.99
CA LEU A 93 12.20 -7.48 -24.12
C LEU A 93 11.18 -7.87 -25.19
N ARG A 94 11.55 -8.86 -26.02
CA ARG A 94 10.72 -9.35 -27.13
C ARG A 94 10.62 -10.87 -27.13
N GLY A 95 9.70 -11.39 -27.95
CA GLY A 95 9.59 -12.82 -28.22
C GLY A 95 9.42 -13.65 -26.95
N VAL A 96 10.24 -14.70 -26.82
CA VAL A 96 10.22 -15.65 -25.70
C VAL A 96 10.67 -14.98 -24.39
N ALA A 97 11.78 -14.25 -24.42
CA ALA A 97 12.35 -13.57 -23.25
C ALA A 97 11.36 -12.64 -22.53
N LYS A 98 10.50 -11.92 -23.29
CA LYS A 98 9.42 -11.13 -22.70
C LYS A 98 8.47 -11.97 -21.86
N TRP A 99 8.02 -13.09 -22.39
CA TRP A 99 7.02 -13.93 -21.74
C TRP A 99 7.58 -14.72 -20.56
N ASP A 100 8.87 -15.06 -20.59
CA ASP A 100 9.57 -15.63 -19.44
C ASP A 100 9.67 -14.62 -18.30
N TRP A 101 9.99 -13.36 -18.60
CA TRP A 101 10.01 -12.30 -17.60
C TRP A 101 8.61 -12.04 -17.02
N VAL A 102 7.58 -11.89 -17.87
CA VAL A 102 6.21 -11.68 -17.39
C VAL A 102 5.75 -12.86 -16.52
N HIS A 103 6.05 -14.09 -16.93
CA HIS A 103 5.77 -15.28 -16.14
C HIS A 103 6.47 -15.24 -14.79
N SER A 104 7.77 -14.92 -14.75
CA SER A 104 8.53 -14.81 -13.49
C SER A 104 7.96 -13.78 -12.52
N LYS A 105 7.31 -12.71 -13.00
CA LYS A 105 6.69 -11.69 -12.13
C LYS A 105 5.31 -12.09 -11.60
N ILE A 106 4.66 -13.02 -12.27
CA ILE A 106 3.35 -13.51 -11.89
C ILE A 106 3.48 -14.72 -10.98
N ASP A 107 4.32 -15.68 -11.34
CA ASP A 107 4.51 -16.94 -10.60
C ASP A 107 5.45 -16.81 -9.38
N ASP A 108 5.87 -15.58 -9.07
CA ASP A 108 6.67 -15.26 -7.90
C ASP A 108 5.83 -15.36 -6.61
N PRO A 109 6.21 -16.22 -5.64
CA PRO A 109 5.55 -16.30 -4.34
C PRO A 109 5.50 -14.97 -3.57
N GLU A 110 6.43 -14.06 -3.83
CA GLU A 110 6.52 -12.72 -3.24
C GLU A 110 5.85 -11.65 -4.12
N SER A 111 5.24 -12.05 -5.24
CA SER A 111 4.56 -11.12 -6.15
C SER A 111 3.49 -10.32 -5.41
N LEU A 112 3.59 -8.99 -5.50
CA LEU A 112 2.57 -8.06 -4.98
C LEU A 112 1.19 -8.26 -5.60
N PHE A 113 1.10 -9.01 -6.71
CA PHE A 113 -0.13 -9.33 -7.41
C PHE A 113 -0.79 -10.63 -6.91
N GLY A 114 -0.08 -11.48 -6.15
CA GLY A 114 -0.66 -12.62 -5.43
C GLY A 114 -1.16 -13.80 -6.29
N TYR A 115 -0.78 -13.87 -7.57
CA TYR A 115 -1.28 -14.91 -8.50
C TYR A 115 -0.29 -16.08 -8.63
N LYS A 116 -0.33 -17.07 -7.73
CA LYS A 116 0.28 -18.39 -8.03
C LYS A 116 -0.55 -19.08 -9.10
N LEU A 117 -0.07 -19.08 -10.33
CA LEU A 117 -0.84 -19.62 -11.45
C LEU A 117 -0.44 -21.04 -11.81
N ASN A 118 0.74 -21.55 -11.40
CA ASN A 118 1.23 -22.85 -11.85
C ASN A 118 1.06 -23.03 -13.39
N VAL A 119 1.29 -21.97 -14.15
CA VAL A 119 1.15 -21.95 -15.61
C VAL A 119 2.51 -21.77 -16.26
N THR A 120 2.70 -22.31 -17.45
CA THR A 120 3.92 -22.07 -18.23
C THR A 120 3.86 -20.71 -18.95
N PRO A 121 5.01 -20.11 -19.32
CA PRO A 121 5.05 -18.87 -20.12
C PRO A 121 4.22 -18.96 -21.42
N ALA A 122 4.25 -20.11 -22.10
CA ALA A 122 3.47 -20.35 -23.31
C ALA A 122 1.95 -20.38 -23.04
N ALA A 123 1.52 -20.99 -21.93
CA ALA A 123 0.12 -20.99 -21.53
C ALA A 123 -0.36 -19.58 -21.16
N LEU A 124 0.47 -18.81 -20.47
CA LEU A 124 0.21 -17.41 -20.12
C LEU A 124 -0.01 -16.54 -21.37
N LYS A 125 0.92 -16.63 -22.34
CA LYS A 125 0.82 -15.93 -23.63
C LYS A 125 -0.47 -16.28 -24.38
N ARG A 126 -0.82 -17.57 -24.46
CA ARG A 126 -2.05 -18.02 -25.14
C ARG A 126 -3.31 -17.48 -24.46
N SER A 127 -3.37 -17.53 -23.13
CA SER A 127 -4.49 -16.99 -22.35
C SER A 127 -4.67 -15.50 -22.62
N PHE A 128 -3.58 -14.72 -22.56
CA PHE A 128 -3.59 -13.28 -22.81
C PHE A 128 -4.08 -12.93 -24.22
N LEU A 129 -3.56 -13.61 -25.24
CA LEU A 129 -3.95 -13.35 -26.63
C LEU A 129 -5.42 -13.71 -26.91
N ARG A 130 -5.93 -14.78 -26.29
CA ARG A 130 -7.37 -15.13 -26.37
C ARG A 130 -8.24 -14.04 -25.73
N ALA A 131 -7.90 -13.61 -24.51
CA ALA A 131 -8.63 -12.56 -23.82
C ALA A 131 -8.65 -11.23 -24.60
N ARG A 132 -7.51 -10.84 -25.20
CA ARG A 132 -7.46 -9.66 -26.08
C ARG A 132 -8.32 -9.79 -27.33
N LYS A 133 -8.36 -10.97 -27.96
CA LYS A 133 -9.20 -11.19 -29.14
C LYS A 133 -10.69 -11.05 -28.81
N THR A 134 -11.14 -11.68 -27.71
CA THR A 134 -12.54 -11.61 -27.27
C THR A 134 -13.00 -10.20 -26.90
N ARG A 135 -12.09 -9.29 -26.49
CA ARG A 135 -12.41 -7.88 -26.22
C ARG A 135 -12.46 -6.99 -27.46
N ALA A 136 -11.95 -7.46 -28.60
CA ALA A 136 -11.92 -6.72 -29.85
C ALA A 136 -13.13 -7.03 -30.75
N GLU A 137 -13.92 -8.04 -30.38
CA GLU A 137 -15.21 -8.42 -30.98
C GLU A 137 -16.36 -7.74 -30.21
#